data_AF-A0A1G0RC92-F1
#
_entry.id   AF-A0A1G0RC92-F1
#
_cell.length_a   1.000
_cell.length_b   1.000
_cell.length_c   1.000
_cell.angle_alpha   90.00
_cell.angle_beta   90.00
_cell.angle_gamma   90.00
#
_symmetry.space_group_name_H-M   'P 1'
#
loop_
_entity.id
_entity.type
_entity.pdbx_description
1 polymer ?
#
loop_
_entity_poly.entity_id
_entity_poly.type
_entity_poly.pdbx_seq_one_letter_code
_entity_poly.pdbx_strand_id
1 'polypeptide(L)'
;MKTLKVIPLIILLSAAAYINLTAQEEPPKPPRVIYDEPIISHFDLEITKEREEAYLKNVDEKLKADLLKIKKADKEKYFKLLMEAGMHYGDLMYASEREKEMVQSSRKISNLEVETQIIAFKYNKAAASDKQKLRTELKNKLDDLFELREKDRKTQIIRLENELDELKASLEVRRKNKEAVINKRLQELLHEDKYLDWE
;
A
#
# COMPACT_ATOMS: atom_id res chain seq x y z
N MET A 1 -50.99 52.80 -23.28
CA MET A 1 -50.09 52.81 -22.11
C MET A 1 -49.83 51.37 -21.69
N LYS A 2 -48.55 51.01 -21.52
CA LYS A 2 -48.05 49.70 -21.08
C LYS A 2 -48.29 49.52 -19.58
N THR A 3 -48.54 48.29 -19.11
CA THR A 3 -47.84 47.73 -17.94
C THR A 3 -47.82 46.20 -18.00
N LEU A 4 -46.62 45.68 -17.74
CA LEU A 4 -46.13 44.31 -17.83
C LEU A 4 -46.79 43.36 -16.82
N LYS A 5 -46.99 42.10 -17.25
CA LYS A 5 -47.13 40.94 -16.37
C LYS A 5 -45.77 40.60 -15.76
N VAL A 6 -45.70 40.42 -14.45
CA VAL A 6 -44.52 39.89 -13.75
C VAL A 6 -44.92 38.58 -13.09
N ILE A 7 -44.34 37.48 -13.55
CA ILE A 7 -44.32 36.16 -12.89
C ILE A 7 -42.90 35.59 -13.12
N PRO A 8 -42.35 34.71 -12.27
CA PRO A 8 -41.48 35.00 -11.15
C PRO A 8 -40.02 34.57 -11.43
N LEU A 9 -39.06 35.46 -11.18
CA LEU A 9 -37.63 35.19 -11.31
C LEU A 9 -37.06 34.57 -10.02
N ILE A 10 -37.52 33.38 -9.62
CA ILE A 10 -36.99 32.71 -8.40
C ILE A 10 -36.51 31.26 -8.64
N ILE A 11 -36.77 30.64 -9.80
CA ILE A 11 -36.31 29.25 -10.04
C ILE A 11 -34.92 29.15 -10.72
N LEU A 12 -34.36 30.26 -11.22
CA LEU A 12 -33.06 30.24 -11.93
C LEU A 12 -31.82 30.40 -11.03
N LEU A 13 -31.98 30.79 -9.77
CA LEU A 13 -30.85 31.03 -8.85
C LEU A 13 -30.38 29.78 -8.09
N SER A 14 -31.19 28.71 -8.02
CA SER A 14 -30.80 27.47 -7.31
C SER A 14 -29.99 26.49 -8.17
N ALA A 15 -30.09 26.56 -9.50
CA ALA A 15 -29.31 25.69 -10.39
C ALA A 15 -27.83 26.12 -10.51
N ALA A 16 -27.56 27.44 -10.47
CA ALA A 16 -26.19 27.96 -10.58
C ALA A 16 -25.32 27.69 -9.34
N ALA A 17 -25.94 27.52 -8.16
CA ALA A 17 -25.21 27.19 -6.92
C ALA A 17 -24.75 25.72 -6.87
N TYR A 18 -25.46 24.80 -7.54
CA TYR A 18 -25.07 23.38 -7.58
C TYR A 18 -23.90 23.09 -8.52
N ILE A 19 -23.80 23.83 -9.64
CA ILE A 19 -22.72 23.63 -10.63
C ILE A 19 -21.35 24.02 -10.03
N ASN A 20 -21.32 25.02 -9.13
CA ASN A 20 -20.08 25.45 -8.47
C ASN A 20 -19.63 24.53 -7.32
N LEU A 21 -20.49 23.68 -6.76
CA LEU A 21 -20.10 22.79 -5.65
C LEU A 21 -19.44 21.49 -6.13
N THR A 22 -19.64 21.11 -7.40
CA THR A 22 -19.03 19.91 -8.01
C THR A 22 -17.79 20.21 -8.86
N ALA A 23 -17.46 21.49 -9.06
CA ALA A 23 -16.27 21.92 -9.79
C ALA A 23 -15.06 22.14 -8.87
N GLN A 24 -14.89 21.27 -7.86
CA GLN A 24 -13.64 21.21 -7.12
C GLN A 24 -12.61 20.57 -8.06
N GLU A 25 -11.75 21.40 -8.65
CA GLU A 25 -10.62 20.94 -9.44
C GLU A 25 -9.85 19.89 -8.64
N GLU A 26 -9.63 18.70 -9.21
CA GLU A 26 -8.77 17.71 -8.58
C GLU A 26 -7.42 18.39 -8.28
N PRO A 27 -6.86 18.26 -7.07
CA PRO A 27 -5.59 18.88 -6.74
C PRO A 27 -4.56 18.47 -7.80
N PRO A 28 -3.71 19.41 -8.27
CA PRO A 28 -2.77 19.14 -9.34
C PRO A 28 -1.89 17.95 -8.96
N LYS A 29 -1.89 16.92 -9.80
CA LYS A 29 -1.01 15.76 -9.62
C LYS A 29 0.43 16.28 -9.58
N PRO A 30 1.24 15.91 -8.56
CA PRO A 30 2.63 16.35 -8.52
C PRO A 30 3.34 15.92 -9.82
N PRO A 31 4.26 16.74 -10.34
CA PRO A 31 5.00 16.40 -11.56
C PRO A 31 5.73 15.08 -11.35
N ARG A 32 5.52 14.12 -12.29
CA ARG A 32 6.31 12.89 -12.28
C ARG A 32 7.75 13.24 -12.54
N VAL A 33 8.63 12.94 -11.59
CA VAL A 33 10.07 12.90 -11.85
C VAL A 33 10.29 11.76 -12.85
N ILE A 34 10.60 12.10 -14.10
CA ILE A 34 11.01 11.13 -15.11
C ILE A 34 12.50 10.93 -14.88
N TYR A 35 12.87 9.82 -14.26
CA TYR A 35 14.27 9.39 -14.22
C TYR A 35 14.59 8.80 -15.60
N ASP A 36 15.54 9.38 -16.34
CA ASP A 36 16.11 8.82 -17.58
C ASP A 36 17.01 7.60 -17.28
N GLU A 37 16.64 6.79 -16.28
CA GLU A 37 17.30 5.53 -16.05
C GLU A 37 16.85 4.57 -17.16
N PRO A 38 17.79 3.80 -17.76
CA PRO A 38 17.38 2.73 -18.65
C PRO A 38 16.35 1.87 -17.91
N ILE A 39 15.18 1.66 -18.51
CA ILE A 39 14.22 0.67 -18.02
C ILE A 39 14.99 -0.64 -18.07
N ILE A 40 15.57 -1.02 -16.95
CA ILE A 40 16.19 -2.31 -16.87
C ILE A 40 15.02 -3.28 -16.93
N SER A 41 14.86 -3.91 -18.09
CA SER A 41 13.91 -5.00 -18.31
C SER A 41 14.38 -6.21 -17.49
N HIS A 42 14.26 -6.09 -16.17
CA HIS A 42 14.75 -7.06 -15.18
C HIS A 42 13.68 -8.09 -14.81
N PHE A 43 12.80 -8.45 -15.73
CA PHE A 43 11.89 -9.56 -15.49
C PHE A 43 11.78 -10.43 -16.74
N ASP A 44 12.68 -11.40 -16.83
CA ASP A 44 12.20 -12.73 -17.17
C ASP A 44 11.06 -13.03 -16.18
N LEU A 45 9.82 -12.99 -16.66
CA LEU A 45 8.58 -13.08 -15.87
C LEU A 45 8.41 -14.43 -15.15
N GLU A 46 9.44 -15.27 -15.10
CA GLU A 46 9.37 -16.60 -14.52
C GLU A 46 9.79 -16.57 -13.06
N ILE A 47 8.78 -16.60 -12.18
CA ILE A 47 9.01 -16.90 -10.76
C ILE A 47 9.55 -18.33 -10.66
N THR A 48 10.48 -18.58 -9.73
CA THR A 48 10.97 -19.96 -9.53
C THR A 48 9.82 -20.86 -9.07
N LYS A 49 9.87 -22.14 -9.43
CA LYS A 49 8.85 -23.12 -9.05
C LYS A 49 8.67 -23.20 -7.54
N GLU A 50 9.76 -23.06 -6.79
CA GLU A 50 9.77 -23.08 -5.33
C GLU A 50 8.99 -21.88 -4.75
N ARG A 51 9.17 -20.69 -5.33
CA ARG A 51 8.41 -19.49 -4.94
C ARG A 51 6.93 -19.61 -5.28
N GLU A 52 6.62 -20.21 -6.43
CA GLU A 52 5.25 -20.49 -6.83
C GLU A 52 4.55 -21.40 -5.83
N GLU A 53 5.18 -22.54 -5.52
CA GLU A 53 4.66 -23.52 -4.58
C GLU A 53 4.53 -22.95 -3.17
N ALA A 54 5.51 -22.16 -2.72
CA ALA A 54 5.47 -21.49 -1.42
C ALA A 54 4.29 -20.51 -1.34
N TYR A 55 4.03 -19.73 -2.39
CA TYR A 55 2.88 -18.84 -2.44
C TYR A 55 1.56 -19.63 -2.40
N LEU A 56 1.40 -20.58 -3.33
CA LEU A 56 0.17 -21.36 -3.48
C LEU A 56 -0.17 -22.24 -2.26
N LYS A 57 0.80 -22.56 -1.41
CA LYS A 57 0.59 -23.27 -0.13
C LYS A 57 -0.06 -22.38 0.94
N ASN A 58 0.13 -21.06 0.85
CA ASN A 58 -0.24 -20.10 1.90
C ASN A 58 -1.43 -19.21 1.54
N VAL A 59 -2.03 -19.42 0.37
CA VAL A 59 -3.30 -18.76 -0.02
C VAL A 59 -4.47 -19.71 0.22
N ASP A 60 -5.67 -19.15 0.34
CA ASP A 60 -6.87 -19.97 0.48
C ASP A 60 -7.19 -20.76 -0.80
N GLU A 61 -7.98 -21.83 -0.65
CA GLU A 61 -8.28 -22.75 -1.74
C GLU A 61 -9.04 -22.10 -2.90
N LYS A 62 -9.87 -21.07 -2.64
CA LYS A 62 -10.60 -20.37 -3.70
C LYS A 62 -9.63 -19.54 -4.55
N LEU A 63 -8.79 -18.75 -3.90
CA LEU A 63 -7.76 -17.94 -4.57
C LEU A 63 -6.78 -18.82 -5.34
N LYS A 64 -6.32 -19.92 -4.74
CA LYS A 64 -5.48 -20.92 -5.40
C LYS A 64 -6.13 -21.48 -6.66
N ALA A 65 -7.39 -21.90 -6.58
CA ALA A 65 -8.11 -22.45 -7.71
C ALA A 65 -8.30 -21.40 -8.83
N ASP A 66 -8.59 -20.16 -8.47
CA ASP A 66 -8.73 -19.06 -9.43
C ASP A 66 -7.40 -18.73 -10.13
N LEU A 67 -6.31 -18.68 -9.38
CA LEU A 67 -4.95 -18.49 -9.91
C LEU A 67 -4.56 -19.60 -10.90
N LEU A 68 -4.83 -20.87 -10.58
CA LEU A 68 -4.56 -21.98 -11.49
C LEU A 68 -5.42 -21.95 -12.76
N LYS A 69 -6.66 -21.42 -12.68
CA LYS A 69 -7.48 -21.18 -13.87
C LYS A 69 -6.88 -20.07 -14.74
N ILE A 70 -6.37 -19.00 -14.13
CA ILE A 70 -5.67 -17.94 -14.88
C ILE A 70 -4.40 -18.48 -15.51
N LYS A 71 -3.59 -19.29 -14.81
CA LYS A 71 -2.38 -19.93 -15.37
C LYS A 71 -2.67 -20.66 -16.69
N LYS A 72 -3.80 -21.37 -16.76
CA LYS A 72 -4.25 -22.07 -17.98
C LYS A 72 -4.75 -21.14 -19.07
N ALA A 73 -5.37 -20.02 -18.71
CA ALA A 73 -6.00 -19.09 -19.64
C ALA A 73 -5.07 -17.99 -20.15
N ASP A 74 -4.09 -17.58 -19.34
CA ASP A 74 -3.21 -16.44 -19.53
C ASP A 74 -1.99 -16.56 -18.58
N LYS A 75 -0.92 -17.20 -19.08
CA LYS A 75 0.31 -17.47 -18.29
C LYS A 75 1.02 -16.17 -17.90
N GLU A 76 0.99 -15.15 -18.75
CA GLU A 76 1.60 -13.85 -18.47
C GLU A 76 0.87 -13.14 -17.34
N LYS A 77 -0.47 -13.05 -17.43
CA LYS A 77 -1.28 -12.47 -16.36
C LYS A 77 -1.11 -13.23 -15.05
N TYR A 78 -1.02 -14.55 -15.10
CA TYR A 78 -0.75 -15.38 -13.92
C TYR A 78 0.55 -14.97 -13.22
N PHE A 79 1.67 -14.92 -13.93
CA PHE A 79 2.94 -14.55 -13.32
C PHE A 79 2.97 -13.10 -12.85
N LYS A 80 2.33 -12.19 -13.58
CA LYS A 80 2.16 -10.81 -13.11
C LYS A 80 1.43 -10.75 -11.76
N LEU A 81 0.34 -11.50 -11.61
CA LEU A 81 -0.39 -11.58 -10.34
C LEU A 81 0.47 -12.18 -9.23
N LEU A 82 1.25 -13.21 -9.52
CA LEU A 82 2.17 -13.80 -8.55
C LEU A 82 3.28 -12.85 -8.13
N MET A 83 3.81 -12.05 -9.05
CA MET A 83 4.82 -11.04 -8.76
C MET A 83 4.26 -9.92 -7.88
N GLU A 84 3.04 -9.46 -8.17
CA GLU A 84 2.31 -8.47 -7.37
C GLU A 84 1.97 -9.01 -5.97
N ALA A 85 1.71 -10.31 -5.85
CA ALA A 85 1.48 -10.97 -4.56
C ALA A 85 2.75 -11.33 -3.78
N GLY A 86 3.84 -11.57 -4.50
CA GLY A 86 4.98 -12.39 -4.08
C GLY A 86 6.08 -11.67 -3.32
N MET A 87 5.97 -10.36 -3.10
CA MET A 87 7.02 -9.59 -2.41
C MET A 87 7.07 -9.78 -0.87
N HIS A 88 6.24 -10.65 -0.27
CA HIS A 88 6.10 -10.73 1.20
C HIS A 88 6.21 -12.16 1.80
N TYR A 89 6.79 -13.11 1.06
CA TYR A 89 7.06 -14.48 1.56
C TYR A 89 8.54 -14.70 1.90
N GLY A 90 9.20 -13.67 2.42
CA GLY A 90 10.50 -13.81 3.09
C GLY A 90 10.37 -14.59 4.40
N ASP A 91 11.46 -15.23 4.80
CA ASP A 91 11.53 -16.02 6.03
C ASP A 91 11.35 -15.12 7.27
N LEU A 92 10.35 -15.43 8.09
CA LEU A 92 10.03 -14.72 9.33
C LEU A 92 10.67 -15.37 10.55
N MET A 93 11.59 -16.33 10.36
CA MET A 93 12.16 -17.12 11.47
C MET A 93 12.79 -16.26 12.57
N TYR A 94 13.33 -15.09 12.21
CA TYR A 94 13.90 -14.11 13.15
C TYR A 94 13.10 -12.81 13.25
N ALA A 95 11.90 -12.76 12.64
CA ALA A 95 11.03 -11.60 12.74
C ALA A 95 10.52 -11.48 14.18
N SER A 96 10.60 -10.28 14.73
CA SER A 96 9.87 -9.90 15.93
C SER A 96 8.36 -10.11 15.73
N GLU A 97 7.59 -10.29 16.81
CA GLU A 97 6.12 -10.37 16.71
C GLU A 97 5.53 -9.17 15.95
N ARG A 98 6.14 -8.00 16.12
CA ARG A 98 5.82 -6.77 15.38
C ARG A 98 5.97 -6.94 13.87
N GLU A 99 7.09 -7.49 13.41
CA GLU A 99 7.34 -7.73 11.99
C GLU A 99 6.40 -8.81 11.43
N LYS A 100 6.06 -9.81 12.24
CA LYS A 100 5.08 -10.85 11.86
C LYS A 100 3.70 -10.24 11.61
N GLU A 101 3.21 -9.37 12.49
CA GLU A 101 1.91 -8.70 12.31
C GLU A 101 1.88 -7.85 11.03
N MET A 102 2.93 -7.07 10.79
CA MET A 102 3.05 -6.26 9.57
C MET A 102 3.03 -7.13 8.31
N VAL A 103 3.78 -8.23 8.31
CA VAL A 103 3.83 -9.14 7.17
C VAL A 103 2.49 -9.84 6.97
N GLN A 104 1.79 -10.21 8.03
CA GLN A 104 0.44 -10.76 7.93
C GLN A 104 -0.55 -9.75 7.33
N SER A 105 -0.51 -8.49 7.76
CA SER A 105 -1.34 -7.41 7.20
C SER A 105 -1.05 -7.22 5.71
N SER A 106 0.25 -7.09 5.37
CA SER A 106 0.72 -6.95 3.99
C SER A 106 0.27 -8.12 3.11
N ARG A 107 0.38 -9.36 3.58
CA ARG A 107 -0.08 -10.55 2.85
C ARG A 107 -1.58 -10.52 2.57
N LYS A 108 -2.40 -10.11 3.55
CA LYS A 108 -3.85 -9.99 3.36
C LYS A 108 -4.19 -8.94 2.30
N ILE A 109 -3.52 -7.79 2.35
CA ILE A 109 -3.67 -6.72 1.34
C ILE A 109 -3.29 -7.24 -0.05
N SER A 110 -2.12 -7.85 -0.19
CA SER A 110 -1.65 -8.40 -1.47
C SER A 110 -2.61 -9.46 -2.03
N ASN A 111 -3.12 -10.37 -1.20
CA ASN A 111 -4.08 -11.38 -1.65
C ASN A 111 -5.40 -10.75 -2.11
N LEU A 112 -5.94 -9.76 -1.40
CA LEU A 112 -7.13 -9.02 -1.83
C LEU A 112 -6.88 -8.27 -3.15
N GLU A 113 -5.69 -7.68 -3.36
CA GLU A 113 -5.34 -7.08 -4.63
C GLU A 113 -5.36 -8.09 -5.77
N VAL A 114 -4.77 -9.27 -5.58
CA VAL A 114 -4.85 -10.35 -6.57
C VAL A 114 -6.32 -10.69 -6.84
N GLU A 115 -7.13 -10.94 -5.82
CA GLU A 115 -8.55 -11.27 -5.99
C GLU A 115 -9.31 -10.23 -6.80
N THR A 116 -9.13 -8.94 -6.52
CA THR A 116 -9.79 -7.86 -7.29
C THR A 116 -9.39 -7.90 -8.77
N GLN A 117 -8.12 -8.16 -9.06
CA GLN A 117 -7.64 -8.28 -10.43
C GLN A 117 -8.13 -9.54 -11.13
N ILE A 118 -8.26 -10.66 -10.41
CA ILE A 118 -8.88 -11.89 -10.91
C ILE A 118 -10.34 -11.63 -11.29
N ILE A 119 -11.10 -10.94 -10.43
CA ILE A 119 -12.51 -10.61 -10.70
C ILE A 119 -12.62 -9.68 -11.91
N ALA A 120 -11.74 -8.66 -12.00
CA ALA A 120 -11.70 -7.77 -13.16
C ALA A 120 -11.37 -8.52 -14.46
N PHE A 121 -10.42 -9.46 -14.41
CA PHE A 121 -10.09 -10.32 -15.55
C PHE A 121 -11.30 -11.19 -15.97
N LYS A 122 -11.98 -11.80 -15.00
CA LYS A 122 -13.22 -12.57 -15.25
C LYS A 122 -14.30 -11.68 -15.86
N TYR A 123 -14.51 -10.48 -15.34
CA TYR A 123 -15.50 -9.51 -15.84
C TYR A 123 -15.27 -9.17 -17.30
N ASN A 124 -14.02 -8.95 -17.70
CA ASN A 124 -13.67 -8.61 -19.09
C ASN A 124 -13.94 -9.75 -20.07
N LYS A 125 -13.92 -11.01 -19.60
CA LYS A 125 -14.18 -12.21 -20.41
C LYS A 125 -15.60 -12.76 -20.26
N ALA A 126 -16.40 -12.21 -19.36
CA ALA A 126 -17.73 -12.74 -19.03
C ALA A 126 -18.81 -12.33 -20.04
N ALA A 127 -19.82 -13.19 -20.17
CA ALA A 127 -21.06 -12.86 -20.88
C ALA A 127 -21.79 -11.70 -20.18
N ALA A 128 -22.62 -10.97 -20.94
CA ALA A 128 -23.34 -9.80 -20.41
C ALA A 128 -24.21 -10.15 -19.18
N SER A 129 -24.77 -11.37 -19.12
CA SER A 129 -25.56 -11.88 -18.01
C SER A 129 -24.80 -11.96 -16.69
N ASP A 130 -23.48 -12.22 -16.73
CA ASP A 130 -22.66 -12.44 -15.53
C ASP A 130 -21.93 -11.16 -15.07
N LYS A 131 -21.83 -10.15 -15.94
CA LYS A 131 -21.09 -8.92 -15.67
C LYS A 131 -21.60 -8.17 -14.45
N GLN A 132 -22.91 -8.09 -14.24
CA GLN A 132 -23.46 -7.37 -13.09
C GLN A 132 -23.09 -8.02 -11.76
N LYS A 133 -23.05 -9.37 -11.71
CA LYS A 133 -22.61 -10.12 -10.54
C LYS A 133 -21.14 -9.86 -10.25
N LEU A 134 -20.28 -9.98 -11.26
CA LEU A 134 -18.83 -9.74 -11.13
C LEU A 134 -18.51 -8.29 -10.75
N ARG A 135 -19.27 -7.31 -11.25
CA ARG A 135 -19.15 -5.90 -10.84
C ARG A 135 -19.46 -5.70 -9.36
N THR A 136 -20.50 -6.37 -8.87
CA THR A 136 -20.89 -6.31 -7.45
C THR A 136 -19.84 -6.98 -6.57
N GLU A 137 -19.34 -8.16 -6.97
CA GLU A 137 -18.25 -8.86 -6.28
C GLU A 137 -16.98 -8.00 -6.23
N LEU A 138 -16.60 -7.37 -7.35
CA LEU A 138 -15.44 -6.48 -7.43
C LEU A 138 -15.59 -5.27 -6.50
N LYS A 139 -16.78 -4.64 -6.47
CA LYS A 139 -17.04 -3.51 -5.58
C LYS A 139 -16.85 -3.90 -4.12
N ASN A 140 -17.40 -5.04 -3.70
CA ASN A 140 -17.28 -5.49 -2.31
C ASN A 140 -15.83 -5.78 -1.94
N LYS A 141 -15.07 -6.42 -2.84
CA LYS A 141 -13.63 -6.68 -2.60
C LYS A 141 -12.78 -5.42 -2.55
N LEU A 142 -13.13 -4.40 -3.34
CA LEU A 142 -12.47 -3.10 -3.27
C LEU A 142 -12.78 -2.36 -1.97
N ASP A 143 -13.99 -2.53 -1.42
CA ASP A 143 -14.39 -2.01 -0.11
C ASP A 143 -13.57 -2.67 1.01
N ASP A 144 -13.52 -4.01 1.03
CA ASP A 144 -12.68 -4.78 1.97
C ASP A 144 -11.21 -4.35 1.91
N LEU A 145 -10.67 -4.15 0.70
CA LEU A 145 -9.29 -3.70 0.49
C LEU A 145 -9.07 -2.28 1.01
N PHE A 146 -10.05 -1.39 0.81
CA PHE A 146 -9.97 -0.01 1.31
C PHE A 146 -9.94 0.00 2.85
N GLU A 147 -10.88 -0.68 3.50
CA GLU A 147 -10.94 -0.79 4.96
C GLU A 147 -9.64 -1.35 5.54
N LEU A 148 -9.10 -2.41 4.92
CA LEU A 148 -7.86 -3.02 5.39
C LEU A 148 -6.66 -2.08 5.25
N ARG A 149 -6.54 -1.35 4.13
CA ARG A 149 -5.47 -0.36 3.92
C ARG A 149 -5.60 0.83 4.87
N GLU A 150 -6.82 1.27 5.13
CA GLU A 150 -7.09 2.35 6.09
C GLU A 150 -6.65 1.93 7.50
N LYS A 151 -7.03 0.72 7.92
CA LYS A 151 -6.60 0.14 9.20
C LYS A 151 -5.08 0.01 9.28
N ASP A 152 -4.43 -0.52 8.24
CA ASP A 152 -2.98 -0.66 8.18
C ASP A 152 -2.28 0.70 8.32
N ARG A 153 -2.79 1.73 7.63
CA ARG A 153 -2.27 3.10 7.73
C ARG A 153 -2.44 3.68 9.13
N LYS A 154 -3.59 3.48 9.77
CA LYS A 154 -3.83 3.92 11.16
C LYS A 154 -2.82 3.28 12.13
N THR A 155 -2.58 1.97 12.00
CA THR A 155 -1.57 1.27 12.80
C THR A 155 -0.16 1.83 12.54
N GLN A 156 0.19 2.09 11.27
CA GLN A 156 1.48 2.67 10.93
C GLN A 156 1.66 4.06 11.53
N ILE A 157 0.63 4.90 11.52
CA ILE A 157 0.66 6.24 12.12
C ILE A 157 0.96 6.14 13.62
N ILE A 158 0.19 5.34 14.36
CA ILE A 158 0.37 5.14 15.81
C ILE A 158 1.81 4.68 16.11
N ARG A 159 2.36 3.79 15.27
CA ARG A 159 3.74 3.31 15.44
C ARG A 159 4.76 4.43 15.23
N LEU A 160 4.61 5.21 14.16
CA LEU A 160 5.51 6.32 13.86
C LEU A 160 5.46 7.40 14.95
N GLU A 161 4.28 7.63 15.54
CA GLU A 161 4.12 8.54 16.68
C GLU A 161 4.90 8.03 17.91
N ASN A 162 4.79 6.74 18.24
CA ASN A 162 5.55 6.14 19.34
C ASN A 162 7.07 6.20 19.10
N GLU A 163 7.53 5.84 17.91
CA GLU A 163 8.97 5.91 17.54
C GLU A 163 9.48 7.34 17.61
N LEU A 164 8.68 8.33 17.18
CA LEU A 164 9.03 9.73 17.27
C LEU A 164 9.18 10.18 18.73
N ASP A 165 8.31 9.74 19.62
CA ASP A 165 8.37 10.10 21.03
C ASP A 165 9.55 9.45 21.75
N GLU A 166 9.89 8.20 21.43
CA GLU A 166 11.11 7.54 21.90
C GLU A 166 12.37 8.29 21.44
N LEU A 167 12.41 8.71 20.16
CA LEU A 167 13.53 9.49 19.62
C LEU A 167 13.68 10.84 20.31
N LYS A 168 12.57 11.55 20.57
CA LYS A 168 12.58 12.80 21.33
C LYS A 168 13.12 12.58 22.75
N ALA A 169 12.66 11.55 23.44
CA ALA A 169 13.12 11.22 24.79
C ALA A 169 14.62 10.91 24.82
N SER A 170 15.09 10.08 23.87
CA SER A 170 16.50 9.74 23.69
C SER A 170 17.35 10.99 23.41
N LEU A 171 16.86 11.90 22.56
CA LEU A 171 17.54 13.17 22.27
C LEU A 171 17.68 14.04 23.53
N GLU A 172 16.65 14.14 24.35
CA GLU A 172 16.71 14.90 25.61
C GLU A 172 17.69 14.29 26.62
N VAL A 173 17.71 12.96 26.74
CA VAL A 173 18.71 12.26 27.57
C VAL A 173 20.12 12.57 27.05
N ARG A 174 20.34 12.49 25.73
CA ARG A 174 21.64 12.81 25.13
C ARG A 174 22.04 14.27 25.35
N ARG A 175 21.09 15.21 25.24
CA ARG A 175 21.33 16.65 25.50
C ARG A 175 21.74 16.90 26.95
N LYS A 176 21.03 16.30 27.91
CA LYS A 176 21.37 16.40 29.34
C LYS A 176 22.76 15.81 29.65
N ASN A 177 23.16 14.76 28.94
CA ASN A 177 24.45 14.10 29.11
C ASN A 177 25.52 14.59 28.13
N LYS A 178 25.33 15.76 27.49
CA LYS A 178 26.21 16.25 26.42
C LYS A 178 27.68 16.27 26.84
N GLU A 179 28.00 16.80 28.01
CA GLU A 179 29.39 16.88 28.49
C GLU A 179 30.01 15.50 28.71
N ALA A 180 29.27 14.56 29.32
CA ALA A 180 29.74 13.20 29.49
C ALA A 180 30.00 12.49 28.15
N VAL A 181 29.12 12.69 27.15
CA VAL A 181 29.30 12.16 25.80
C VAL A 181 30.53 12.77 25.12
N ILE A 182 30.74 14.08 25.26
CA ILE A 182 31.91 14.77 24.71
C ILE A 182 33.18 14.27 25.39
N ASN A 183 33.20 14.18 26.73
CA ASN A 183 34.37 13.74 27.50
C ASN A 183 34.72 12.28 27.20
N LYS A 184 33.72 11.40 27.08
CA LYS A 184 33.95 10.02 26.64
C LYS A 184 34.59 9.99 25.26
N ARG A 185 34.05 10.75 24.30
CA ARG A 185 34.61 10.82 22.95
C ARG A 185 36.02 11.43 22.92
N LEU A 186 36.29 12.39 23.79
CA LEU A 186 37.61 13.00 23.94
C LEU A 186 38.61 11.96 24.45
N GLN A 187 38.26 11.19 25.48
CA GLN A 187 39.08 10.10 26.00
C GLN A 187 39.40 9.07 24.90
N GLU A 188 38.37 8.57 24.21
CA GLU A 188 38.50 7.62 23.09
C GLU A 188 39.47 8.14 22.00
N LEU A 189 39.42 9.43 21.67
CA LEU A 189 40.27 10.02 20.64
C LEU A 189 41.71 10.27 21.09
N LEU A 190 41.90 10.53 22.39
CA LEU A 190 43.21 10.74 23.00
C LEU A 190 43.85 9.42 23.47
N HIS A 191 43.14 8.29 23.33
CA HIS A 191 43.55 6.97 23.83
C HIS A 191 43.84 7.01 25.34
N GLU A 192 43.05 7.80 26.07
CA GLU A 192 43.13 7.95 27.53
C GLU A 192 42.23 6.95 28.27
N ASP A 193 41.64 6.04 27.50
CA ASP A 193 40.79 4.93 27.90
C ASP A 193 41.56 4.06 28.91
N LYS A 194 41.07 4.00 30.15
CA LYS A 194 41.69 3.20 31.23
C LYS A 194 41.48 1.68 31.09
N TYR A 195 40.84 1.21 30.03
CA TYR A 195 40.60 -0.22 29.78
C TYR A 195 41.17 -0.63 28.43
N LEU A 196 41.94 -1.73 28.43
CA LEU A 196 42.58 -2.33 27.26
C LEU A 196 41.59 -2.57 26.12
N ASP A 197 42.00 -2.17 24.91
CA ASP A 197 41.59 -2.83 23.67
C ASP A 197 42.01 -4.30 23.76
N TRP A 198 41.04 -5.20 23.87
CA TRP A 198 41.27 -6.62 23.67
C TRP A 198 40.92 -6.94 22.21
N GLU A 199 41.93 -7.44 21.49
CA GLU A 199 41.80 -8.10 20.17
C GLU A 199 40.68 -9.15 20.14
#